data_AF-A0A8T3V4E0-F1
#
_entry.id   AF-A0A8T3V4E0-F1
#
_cell.length_a   1.000
_cell.length_b   1.000
_cell.length_c   1.000
_cell.angle_alpha   90.00
_cell.angle_beta   90.00
_cell.angle_gamma   90.00
#
_symmetry.space_group_name_H-M   'P 1'
#
loop_
_entity.id
_entity.type
_entity.pdbx_description
1 polymer ?
#
loop_
_entity_poly.entity_id
_entity_poly.type
_entity_poly.pdbx_seq_one_letter_code
_entity_poly.pdbx_strand_id
1 'polypeptide(L)'
;MISDEEKAKIKDDIVNKVNSVLEKNNESFRLDKVNVLNKNETVKFMGNYRVYDRKNYNAVSREINNFLKQYGDVDIKSKKIRDSGMKFTAVSFNFEL
;
A
#
# COMPACT_ATOMS: atom_id res chain seq x y z
N MET A 1 8.95 7.12 -20.24
CA MET A 1 9.43 7.27 -18.84
C MET A 1 8.48 8.23 -18.14
N ILE A 2 7.91 7.81 -17.01
CA ILE A 2 7.07 8.66 -16.16
C ILE A 2 7.92 9.82 -15.62
N SER A 3 7.38 11.04 -15.70
CA SER A 3 8.04 12.24 -15.16
C SER A 3 8.14 12.20 -13.63
N ASP A 4 9.07 12.93 -13.03
CA ASP A 4 9.18 12.96 -11.56
C ASP A 4 7.96 13.61 -10.90
N GLU A 5 7.27 14.52 -11.60
CA GLU A 5 5.99 15.09 -11.16
C GLU A 5 4.87 14.06 -11.12
N GLU A 6 4.77 13.20 -12.14
CA GLU A 6 3.80 12.10 -12.15
C GLU A 6 4.12 11.06 -11.07
N LYS A 7 5.40 10.74 -10.83
CA LYS A 7 5.79 9.86 -9.72
C LYS A 7 5.36 10.44 -8.38
N ALA A 8 5.56 11.75 -8.17
CA ALA A 8 5.13 12.42 -6.94
C ALA A 8 3.62 12.34 -6.77
N LYS A 9 2.85 12.64 -7.81
CA LYS A 9 1.37 12.52 -7.80
C LYS A 9 0.92 11.10 -7.46
N ILE A 10 1.49 10.08 -8.10
CA ILE A 10 1.13 8.68 -7.82
C ILE A 10 1.46 8.30 -6.37
N LYS A 11 2.61 8.74 -5.84
CA LYS A 11 2.98 8.50 -4.43
C LYS A 11 1.96 9.11 -3.49
N ASP A 12 1.60 10.38 -3.69
CA ASP A 12 0.63 11.09 -2.85
C ASP A 12 -0.77 10.46 -2.96
N ASP A 13 -1.20 10.09 -4.16
CA ASP A 13 -2.50 9.44 -4.37
C ASP A 13 -2.58 8.09 -3.62
N ILE A 14 -1.53 7.26 -3.71
CA ILE A 14 -1.44 6.00 -2.96
C ILE A 14 -1.45 6.26 -1.45
N VAL A 15 -0.65 7.20 -0.96
CA VAL A 15 -0.58 7.53 0.47
C VAL A 15 -1.95 7.96 0.98
N ASN A 16 -2.60 8.90 0.28
CA ASN A 16 -3.91 9.42 0.63
C ASN A 16 -4.97 8.33 0.60
N LYS A 17 -5.00 7.51 -0.45
CA LYS A 17 -5.99 6.44 -0.58
C LYS A 17 -5.80 5.37 0.50
N VAL A 18 -4.59 4.89 0.71
CA VAL A 18 -4.29 3.88 1.74
C VAL A 18 -4.67 4.41 3.12
N ASN A 19 -4.26 5.64 3.46
CA ASN A 19 -4.60 6.25 4.74
C ASN A 19 -6.10 6.48 4.92
N SER A 20 -6.82 6.88 3.87
CA SER A 20 -8.28 7.03 3.90
C SER A 20 -8.99 5.70 4.16
N VAL A 21 -8.55 4.61 3.51
CA VAL A 21 -9.10 3.27 3.74
C VAL A 21 -8.80 2.79 5.16
N LEU A 22 -7.59 3.00 5.67
CA LEU A 22 -7.22 2.65 7.04
C LEU A 22 -8.05 3.42 8.07
N GLU A 23 -8.20 4.73 7.89
CA GLU A 23 -9.01 5.59 8.76
C GLU A 23 -10.48 5.17 8.80
N LYS A 24 -11.08 4.91 7.63
CA LYS A 24 -12.46 4.42 7.51
C LYS A 24 -12.70 3.12 8.26
N ASN A 25 -11.65 2.32 8.45
CA ASN A 25 -11.68 1.06 9.18
C ASN A 25 -11.15 1.19 10.62
N ASN A 26 -11.00 2.40 11.16
CA ASN A 26 -10.46 2.68 12.51
C ASN A 26 -9.07 2.09 12.78
N GLU A 27 -8.24 1.97 11.74
CA GLU A 27 -6.86 1.50 11.88
C GLU A 27 -5.93 2.64 12.30
N SER A 28 -5.08 2.38 13.31
CA SER A 28 -4.14 3.39 13.82
C SER A 28 -2.88 3.55 12.97
N PHE A 29 -2.65 2.67 11.98
CA PHE A 29 -1.48 2.77 11.11
C PHE A 29 -1.68 3.87 10.07
N ARG A 30 -0.62 4.63 9.81
CA ARG A 30 -0.55 5.57 8.69
C ARG A 30 0.64 5.24 7.82
N LEU A 31 0.39 5.09 6.53
CA LEU A 31 1.42 4.98 5.51
C LEU A 31 2.06 6.36 5.35
N ASP A 32 3.34 6.46 5.65
CA ASP A 32 4.11 7.71 5.60
C ASP A 32 4.72 7.93 4.21
N LYS A 33 5.25 6.87 3.60
CA LYS A 33 5.93 6.95 2.32
C LYS A 33 5.75 5.71 1.45
N VAL A 34 5.70 5.95 0.14
CA VAL A 34 5.84 4.93 -0.90
C VAL A 34 7.24 5.04 -1.48
N ASN A 35 7.95 3.94 -1.56
CA ASN A 35 9.25 3.85 -2.22
C ASN A 35 9.05 3.70 -3.72
N VAL A 36 9.89 4.37 -4.51
CA VAL A 36 9.87 4.29 -5.96
C VAL A 36 11.26 3.87 -6.43
N LEU A 37 11.31 2.84 -7.26
CA LEU A 37 12.53 2.31 -7.85
C LEU A 37 12.44 2.52 -9.36
N ASN A 38 13.31 3.39 -9.89
CA ASN A 38 13.44 3.56 -11.34
C ASN A 38 14.30 2.40 -11.88
N LYS A 39 13.71 1.54 -12.71
CA LYS A 39 14.44 0.62 -13.59
C LYS A 39 14.64 1.29 -14.95
N ASN A 40 15.50 0.71 -15.80
CA ASN A 40 15.85 1.29 -17.10
C ASN A 40 14.63 1.55 -18.00
N GLU A 41 13.62 0.68 -17.96
CA GLU A 41 12.44 0.76 -18.83
C GLU A 41 11.12 0.91 -18.06
N THR A 42 11.11 0.66 -16.74
CA THR A 42 9.91 0.69 -15.90
C THR A 42 10.16 1.37 -14.56
N VAL A 43 9.10 1.82 -13.91
CA VAL A 43 9.13 2.41 -12.57
C VAL A 43 8.34 1.51 -11.63
N LYS A 44 9.02 0.97 -10.62
CA LYS A 44 8.40 0.11 -9.61
C LYS A 44 8.04 0.92 -8.38
N PHE A 45 6.76 0.94 -8.03
CA PHE A 45 6.25 1.55 -6.79
C PHE A 45 6.11 0.46 -5.73
N MET A 46 6.49 0.76 -4.49
CA MET A 46 6.50 -0.19 -3.38
C MET A 46 6.05 0.49 -2.09
N GLY A 47 5.12 -0.11 -1.37
CA GLY A 47 4.66 0.40 -0.07
C GLY A 47 4.32 -0.71 0.89
N ASN A 48 4.20 -0.37 2.16
CA ASN A 48 3.73 -1.30 3.18
C ASN A 48 2.74 -0.63 4.14
N TYR A 49 1.72 -1.37 4.52
CA TYR A 49 0.77 -0.93 5.53
C TYR A 49 0.51 -2.02 6.56
N ARG A 50 0.02 -1.62 7.73
CA ARG A 50 -0.31 -2.56 8.81
C ARG A 50 -1.79 -2.46 9.11
N VAL A 51 -2.41 -3.60 9.33
CA VAL A 51 -3.79 -3.71 9.79
C VAL A 51 -3.77 -4.46 11.12
N TYR A 52 -4.14 -3.80 12.19
CA TYR A 52 -4.21 -4.36 13.54
C TYR A 52 -5.45 -5.21 13.72
N ASP A 53 -6.62 -4.78 13.21
CA ASP A 53 -7.83 -5.58 13.29
C ASP A 53 -7.90 -6.61 12.15
N ARG A 54 -7.93 -7.89 12.54
CA ARG A 54 -8.06 -9.00 11.59
C ARG A 54 -9.38 -9.01 10.84
N LYS A 55 -10.45 -8.45 11.42
CA LYS A 55 -11.75 -8.35 10.76
C LYS A 55 -11.70 -7.36 9.60
N ASN A 56 -10.92 -6.29 9.76
CA ASN A 56 -10.79 -5.22 8.77
C ASN A 56 -9.82 -5.58 7.64
N TYR A 57 -8.88 -6.49 7.87
CA TYR A 57 -7.87 -6.88 6.87
C TYR A 57 -8.47 -7.19 5.49
N ASN A 58 -9.54 -8.01 5.43
CA ASN A 58 -10.13 -8.39 4.14
C ASN A 58 -10.75 -7.19 3.42
N ALA A 59 -11.45 -6.31 4.14
CA ALA A 59 -12.06 -5.11 3.57
C ALA A 59 -11.00 -4.11 3.11
N VAL A 60 -10.04 -3.78 3.99
CA VAL A 60 -8.93 -2.86 3.72
C VAL A 60 -8.10 -3.36 2.54
N SER A 61 -7.68 -4.62 2.57
CA SER A 61 -6.83 -5.19 1.51
C SER A 61 -7.55 -5.26 0.17
N ARG A 62 -8.85 -5.55 0.15
CA ARG A 62 -9.63 -5.54 -1.09
C ARG A 62 -9.77 -4.14 -1.68
N GLU A 63 -10.06 -3.14 -0.86
CA GLU A 63 -10.24 -1.76 -1.31
C GLU A 63 -8.92 -1.17 -1.83
N ILE A 64 -7.81 -1.39 -1.12
CA ILE A 64 -6.47 -0.97 -1.56
C ILE A 64 -6.06 -1.73 -2.83
N ASN A 65 -6.28 -3.04 -2.91
CA ASN A 65 -5.94 -3.83 -4.10
C ASN A 65 -6.70 -3.36 -5.34
N ASN A 66 -8.01 -3.13 -5.21
CA ASN A 66 -8.83 -2.62 -6.32
C ASN A 66 -8.34 -1.26 -6.83
N PHE A 67 -7.93 -0.38 -5.91
CA PHE A 67 -7.34 0.89 -6.28
C PHE A 67 -5.98 0.71 -6.97
N LEU A 68 -5.09 -0.12 -6.43
CA LEU A 68 -3.75 -0.31 -7.03
C LEU A 68 -3.82 -0.97 -8.40
N LYS A 69 -4.80 -1.84 -8.65
CA LYS A 69 -5.02 -2.50 -9.95
C LYS A 69 -5.28 -1.55 -11.10
N GLN A 70 -5.67 -0.29 -10.83
CA GLN A 70 -5.80 0.71 -11.90
C GLN A 70 -4.45 1.05 -12.54
N TYR A 71 -3.34 0.80 -11.84
CA TYR A 71 -1.98 1.03 -12.30
C TYR A 71 -1.34 -0.20 -12.95
N GLY A 72 -2.06 -1.33 -13.05
CA GLY A 72 -1.57 -2.54 -13.72
C GLY A 72 -1.47 -3.77 -12.80
N ASP A 73 -0.43 -4.58 -13.01
CA ASP A 73 -0.20 -5.82 -12.25
C ASP A 73 0.41 -5.50 -10.88
N VAL A 74 -0.34 -5.82 -9.82
CA VAL A 74 0.02 -5.51 -8.44
C VAL A 74 0.34 -6.79 -7.68
N ASP A 75 1.58 -6.92 -7.23
CA ASP A 75 2.01 -7.96 -6.30
C ASP A 75 1.74 -7.50 -4.86
N ILE A 76 0.78 -8.17 -4.21
CA ILE A 76 0.43 -7.92 -2.80
C ILE A 76 0.80 -9.14 -1.97
N LYS A 77 1.62 -8.92 -0.94
CA LYS A 77 2.05 -9.94 0.02
C LYS A 77 1.62 -9.53 1.40
N SER A 78 0.89 -10.40 2.08
CA SER A 78 0.51 -10.20 3.48
C SER A 78 1.20 -11.19 4.40
N LYS A 79 1.64 -10.71 5.56
CA LYS A 79 2.28 -11.51 6.60
C LYS A 79 1.63 -11.18 7.93
N LYS A 80 1.12 -12.20 8.61
CA LYS A 80 0.63 -12.07 9.98
C LYS A 80 1.83 -11.98 10.92
N ILE A 81 1.96 -10.88 11.63
CA ILE A 81 3.00 -10.65 12.63
C ILE A 81 2.36 -10.72 14.02
N ARG A 82 3.04 -11.44 14.91
CA ARG A 82 2.70 -11.51 16.33
C ARG A 82 3.98 -11.25 17.10
N ASP A 83 4.10 -10.06 17.66
CA ASP A 83 5.26 -9.65 18.44
C ASP A 83 4.79 -9.17 19.81
N SER A 84 5.29 -9.80 20.88
CA SER A 84 5.20 -9.34 22.28
C SER A 84 3.87 -8.69 22.70
N GLY A 85 2.74 -9.29 22.31
CA GLY A 85 1.38 -8.81 22.64
C GLY A 85 0.64 -8.07 21.52
N MET A 86 1.35 -7.58 20.51
CA MET A 86 0.77 -6.93 19.33
C MET A 86 0.54 -7.94 18.21
N LYS A 87 -0.69 -7.95 17.67
CA LYS A 87 -1.07 -8.77 16.51
C LYS A 87 -1.46 -7.82 15.40
N PHE A 88 -0.78 -7.90 14.27
CA PHE A 88 -1.14 -7.14 13.08
C PHE A 88 -0.81 -7.93 11.82
N THR A 89 -1.46 -7.58 10.73
CA THR A 89 -1.14 -8.08 9.40
C THR A 89 -0.36 -6.99 8.68
N ALA A 90 0.91 -7.26 8.42
CA ALA A 90 1.72 -6.42 7.55
C ALA A 90 1.39 -6.78 6.11
N VAL A 91 1.05 -5.80 5.29
CA VAL A 91 0.80 -5.97 3.86
C VAL A 91 1.81 -5.12 3.11
N SER A 92 2.53 -5.73 2.20
CA SER A 92 3.42 -5.05 1.27
C SER A 92 2.82 -5.16 -0.13
N PHE A 93 2.82 -4.07 -0.86
CA PHE A 93 2.36 -4.03 -2.24
C PHE A 93 3.46 -3.48 -3.12
N ASN A 94 3.51 -3.96 -4.35
CA ASN A 94 4.33 -3.38 -5.39
C ASN A 94 3.69 -3.54 -6.77
N PHE A 95 3.91 -2.58 -7.65
CA PHE A 95 3.46 -2.62 -9.04
C PHE A 95 4.45 -1.87 -9.93
N GLU A 96 4.42 -2.16 -11.23
CA GLU A 96 5.33 -1.59 -12.23
C GLU A 96 4.54 -0.81 -13.29
N LEU A 97 5.07 0.36 -13.66
CA LEU A 97 4.55 1.26 -14.69
C LEU A 97 5.61 1.59 -15.73
#